data_AF-A0A166FJU2-F1
#
_entry.id   AF-A0A166FJU2-F1
#
_cell.length_a   1.000
_cell.length_b   1.000
_cell.length_c   1.000
_cell.angle_alpha   90.00
_cell.angle_beta   90.00
_cell.angle_gamma   90.00
#
_symmetry.space_group_name_H-M   'P 1'
#
loop_
_entity.id
_entity.type
_entity.pdbx_description
1 polymer ?
#
loop_
_entity_poly.entity_id
_entity_poly.type
_entity_poly.pdbx_seq_one_letter_code
_entity_poly.pdbx_strand_id
1 'polypeptide(L)'
;MSAPISTQSETTILAAPKTLKPKPVILWCHSRCCSTAVVRAMVQHPMLKVANEPFIQVIQGSQLDNIDSHPGLAIPSPWFNTTRVDIATKLSENKLPEPDAASGTINFGPDDGRIVFIKDMAQYGLRSDVFKRLRELKTRMASGVDDGEAIDDPLSTTPENPTVFPVSLLRKFNHTFLIREPERAIPSFIKSMQETLEAAAPGTEVEGDLSGYIMYLEQRLLYRFFADPKSEFNTLPYDGEEAGYVQQPQPPPLIDASDLLKDPTSVMKQYCEVIDIPFDPTMMSWSNEKPLYVYFTAVP
;
A
#
# COMPACT_ATOMS: atom_id res chain seq x y z
N MET A 1 -2.21 -54.52 53.03
CA MET A 1 -2.39 -54.43 51.57
C MET A 1 -1.99 -53.02 51.17
N SER A 2 -0.77 -52.86 50.69
CA SER A 2 -0.18 -51.58 50.33
C SER A 2 -0.38 -51.36 48.84
N ALA A 3 -1.14 -50.34 48.45
CA ALA A 3 -1.28 -49.92 47.07
C ALA A 3 -0.20 -48.88 46.74
N PRO A 4 0.53 -49.00 45.62
CA PRO A 4 1.53 -48.01 45.24
C PRO A 4 0.86 -46.81 44.55
N ILE A 5 1.22 -45.61 45.00
CA ILE A 5 0.90 -44.34 44.34
C ILE A 5 1.89 -44.18 43.18
N SER A 6 1.39 -44.24 41.95
CA SER A 6 2.13 -43.94 40.73
C SER A 6 2.19 -42.43 40.54
N THR A 7 3.38 -41.84 40.72
CA THR A 7 3.69 -40.47 40.29
C THR A 7 4.10 -40.50 38.82
N GLN A 8 3.22 -40.04 37.93
CA GLN A 8 3.64 -39.61 36.59
C GLN A 8 3.65 -38.09 36.57
N SER A 9 4.84 -37.51 36.63
CA SER A 9 5.05 -36.10 36.29
C SER A 9 5.01 -35.97 34.77
N GLU A 10 3.91 -35.48 34.22
CA GLU A 10 3.87 -35.00 32.84
C GLU A 10 4.79 -33.78 32.74
N THR A 11 5.97 -34.00 32.18
CA THR A 11 6.87 -32.93 31.78
C THR A 11 6.26 -32.27 30.55
N THR A 12 5.45 -31.22 30.75
CA THR A 12 5.03 -30.34 29.66
C THR A 12 6.28 -29.66 29.11
N ILE A 13 6.76 -30.13 27.96
CA ILE A 13 7.79 -29.46 27.18
C ILE A 13 7.14 -28.15 26.69
N LEU A 14 7.44 -27.05 27.38
CA LEU A 14 7.14 -25.71 26.90
C LEU A 14 7.84 -25.55 25.55
N ALA A 15 7.05 -25.54 24.48
CA ALA A 15 7.54 -25.21 23.15
C ALA A 15 8.27 -23.86 23.23
N ALA A 16 9.47 -23.79 22.65
CA ALA A 16 10.21 -22.54 22.55
C ALA A 16 9.28 -21.45 21.94
N PRO A 17 9.28 -20.22 22.48
CA PRO A 17 8.43 -19.17 21.95
C PRO A 17 8.70 -19.01 20.46
N LYS A 18 7.68 -19.24 19.62
CA LYS A 18 7.76 -18.95 18.18
C LYS A 18 8.14 -17.48 18.04
N THR A 19 9.34 -17.21 17.57
CA THR A 19 9.77 -15.87 17.22
C THR A 19 8.85 -15.38 16.10
N LEU A 20 8.06 -14.33 16.38
CA LEU A 20 7.17 -13.73 15.39
C LEU A 20 8.00 -13.24 14.21
N LYS A 21 7.53 -13.46 12.99
CA LYS A 21 8.14 -12.91 11.79
C LYS A 21 7.79 -11.42 11.71
N PRO A 22 8.77 -10.52 11.51
CA PRO A 22 8.47 -9.12 11.28
C PRO A 22 7.62 -8.96 10.02
N LYS A 23 6.51 -8.23 10.15
CA LYS A 23 5.60 -7.96 9.02
C LYS A 23 6.22 -6.96 8.06
N PRO A 24 6.12 -7.17 6.74
CA PRO A 24 6.32 -6.10 5.79
C PRO A 24 5.35 -4.93 6.07
N VAL A 25 5.82 -3.72 5.83
CA VAL A 25 5.06 -2.49 6.10
C VAL A 25 4.58 -1.89 4.78
N ILE A 26 3.30 -1.56 4.65
CA ILE A 26 2.77 -0.80 3.52
C ILE A 26 2.45 0.63 3.97
N LEU A 27 3.04 1.61 3.29
CA LEU A 27 2.70 3.02 3.35
C LEU A 27 1.73 3.37 2.20
N TRP A 28 0.45 3.45 2.54
CA TRP A 28 -0.61 3.88 1.63
C TRP A 28 -0.65 5.41 1.53
N CYS A 29 -0.55 5.89 0.30
CA CYS A 29 -0.45 7.31 -0.01
C CYS A 29 -1.57 7.78 -0.94
N HIS A 30 -1.80 9.08 -0.96
CA HIS A 30 -2.43 9.77 -2.09
C HIS A 30 -1.36 10.48 -2.93
N SER A 31 -1.69 10.95 -4.13
CA SER A 31 -0.70 11.66 -4.97
C SER A 31 -0.25 12.96 -4.30
N ARG A 32 1.03 13.33 -4.48
CA ARG A 32 1.62 14.59 -3.96
C ARG A 32 1.69 14.71 -2.43
N CYS A 33 1.68 13.61 -1.69
CA CYS A 33 1.75 13.59 -0.22
C CYS A 33 3.17 13.66 0.40
N CYS A 34 4.22 13.96 -0.39
CA CYS A 34 5.62 13.97 0.08
C CYS A 34 6.21 12.58 0.46
N SER A 35 5.59 11.49 0.01
CA SER A 35 6.05 10.11 0.26
C SER A 35 7.50 9.83 -0.16
N THR A 36 8.03 10.56 -1.14
CA THR A 36 9.43 10.46 -1.57
C THR A 36 10.41 10.65 -0.41
N ALA A 37 10.13 11.55 0.55
CA ALA A 37 10.99 11.75 1.71
C ALA A 37 11.03 10.50 2.60
N VAL A 38 9.87 9.89 2.87
CA VAL A 38 9.77 8.65 3.67
C VAL A 38 10.46 7.50 2.95
N VAL A 39 10.21 7.33 1.65
CA VAL A 39 10.85 6.28 0.84
C VAL A 39 12.36 6.40 0.87
N ARG A 40 12.90 7.61 0.68
CA ARG A 40 14.36 7.83 0.72
C ARG A 40 14.95 7.50 2.09
N ALA A 41 14.26 7.85 3.17
CA ALA A 41 14.66 7.49 4.52
C ALA A 41 14.68 5.98 4.72
N MET A 42 13.62 5.27 4.29
CA MET A 42 13.52 3.82 4.43
C MET A 42 14.55 3.06 3.59
N VAL A 43 14.94 3.59 2.43
CA VAL A 43 16.01 2.99 1.60
C VAL A 43 17.36 2.95 2.32
N GLN A 44 17.66 3.93 3.20
CA GLN A 44 18.93 3.94 3.93
C GLN A 44 18.97 2.93 5.08
N HIS A 45 17.80 2.49 5.56
CA HIS A 45 17.71 1.69 6.76
C HIS A 45 18.27 0.28 6.54
N PRO A 46 19.25 -0.20 7.34
CA PRO A 46 19.97 -1.45 7.07
C PRO A 46 19.09 -2.71 7.16
N MET A 47 18.01 -2.67 7.95
CA MET A 47 17.06 -3.78 8.07
C MET A 47 15.98 -3.79 6.98
N LEU A 48 15.92 -2.77 6.12
CA LEU A 48 14.86 -2.62 5.15
C LEU A 48 15.33 -2.85 3.72
N LYS A 49 14.38 -3.26 2.90
CA LYS A 49 14.43 -3.18 1.44
C LYS A 49 13.11 -2.62 0.94
N VAL A 50 13.14 -1.81 -0.11
CA VAL A 50 11.98 -0.98 -0.47
C VAL A 50 11.37 -1.40 -1.80
N ALA A 51 10.05 -1.66 -1.80
CA ALA A 51 9.25 -1.74 -3.00
C ALA A 51 8.50 -0.42 -3.19
N ASN A 52 8.87 0.38 -4.20
CA ASN A 52 8.19 1.63 -4.49
C ASN A 52 7.20 1.47 -5.63
N GLU A 53 5.91 1.57 -5.28
CA GLU A 53 4.75 1.48 -6.16
C GLU A 53 4.71 0.17 -6.99
N PRO A 54 4.79 -1.02 -6.38
CA PRO A 54 4.73 -2.27 -7.12
C PRO A 54 3.36 -2.50 -7.80
N PHE A 55 2.25 -1.97 -7.27
CA PHE A 55 0.91 -2.29 -7.78
C PHE A 55 0.54 -1.50 -9.03
N ILE A 56 1.02 -0.27 -9.21
CA ILE A 56 0.82 0.48 -10.47
C ILE A 56 1.49 -0.24 -11.65
N GLN A 57 2.64 -0.88 -11.41
CA GLN A 57 3.36 -1.64 -12.44
C GLN A 57 2.53 -2.82 -12.93
N VAL A 58 1.83 -3.50 -12.02
CA VAL A 58 0.90 -4.58 -12.38
C VAL A 58 -0.28 -4.02 -13.16
N ILE A 59 -0.90 -2.94 -12.68
CA ILE A 59 -2.09 -2.36 -13.34
C ILE A 59 -1.78 -1.90 -14.77
N GLN A 60 -0.59 -1.33 -15.00
CA GLN A 60 -0.17 -0.86 -16.32
C GLN A 60 0.36 -1.99 -17.21
N GLY A 61 0.99 -3.00 -16.61
CA GLY A 61 1.76 -4.01 -17.32
C GLY A 61 1.13 -5.39 -17.40
N SER A 62 -0.01 -5.64 -16.74
CA SER A 62 -0.70 -6.94 -16.71
C SER A 62 -1.92 -6.97 -17.62
N GLN A 63 -2.13 -8.12 -18.30
CA GLN A 63 -3.40 -8.38 -19.00
C GLN A 63 -4.48 -8.98 -18.08
N LEU A 64 -4.10 -9.47 -16.90
CA LEU A 64 -4.99 -10.18 -15.98
C LEU A 64 -5.64 -9.25 -14.95
N ASP A 65 -4.96 -8.15 -14.60
CA ASP A 65 -5.35 -7.28 -13.47
C ASP A 65 -5.18 -5.81 -13.85
N ASN A 66 -6.19 -5.29 -14.58
CA ASN A 66 -6.26 -3.90 -15.03
C ASN A 66 -7.51 -3.21 -14.45
N ILE A 67 -7.33 -2.01 -13.88
CA ILE A 67 -8.42 -1.20 -13.31
C ILE A 67 -9.30 -0.59 -14.42
N ASP A 68 -8.71 -0.20 -15.56
CA ASP A 68 -9.38 0.60 -16.58
C ASP A 68 -9.99 -0.23 -17.71
N SER A 69 -9.87 -1.57 -17.68
CA SER A 69 -10.51 -2.47 -18.66
C SER A 69 -10.26 -2.07 -20.13
N HIS A 70 -9.13 -1.42 -20.42
CA HIS A 70 -8.66 -1.25 -21.79
C HIS A 70 -7.93 -2.54 -22.15
N PRO A 71 -8.43 -3.36 -23.09
CA PRO A 71 -7.67 -4.50 -23.60
C PRO A 71 -6.36 -3.94 -24.13
N GLY A 72 -5.26 -4.33 -23.49
CA GLY A 72 -3.97 -3.69 -23.66
C GLY A 72 -3.54 -3.64 -25.13
N LEU A 73 -2.84 -2.57 -25.49
CA LEU A 73 -1.74 -2.75 -26.41
C LEU A 73 -0.90 -3.90 -25.82
N ALA A 74 -0.77 -5.01 -26.55
CA ALA A 74 0.01 -6.17 -26.12
C ALA A 74 1.50 -5.77 -26.08
N ILE A 75 1.88 -5.03 -25.04
CA ILE A 75 3.24 -4.59 -24.80
C ILE A 75 3.89 -5.71 -23.99
N PRO A 76 4.98 -6.33 -24.48
CA PRO A 76 5.76 -7.25 -23.70
C PRO A 76 6.14 -6.61 -22.36
N SER A 77 5.69 -7.20 -21.27
CA SER A 77 5.85 -6.68 -19.92
C SER A 77 6.24 -7.83 -18.99
N PRO A 78 7.24 -7.68 -18.12
CA PRO A 78 7.54 -8.66 -17.07
C PRO A 78 6.33 -8.99 -16.18
N TRP A 79 5.36 -8.06 -16.09
CA TRP A 79 4.16 -8.15 -15.28
C TRP A 79 2.97 -8.77 -16.01
N PHE A 80 3.13 -9.14 -17.29
CA PHE A 80 2.02 -9.45 -18.20
C PHE A 80 1.05 -10.50 -17.65
N ASN A 81 1.56 -11.59 -17.08
CA ASN A 81 0.77 -12.68 -16.51
C ASN A 81 0.71 -12.66 -14.98
N THR A 82 0.74 -11.47 -14.37
CA THR A 82 0.80 -11.32 -12.91
C THR A 82 -0.37 -10.50 -12.40
N THR A 83 -0.92 -10.87 -11.24
CA THR A 83 -1.94 -10.08 -10.54
C THR A 83 -1.34 -9.33 -9.36
N ARG A 84 -2.05 -8.32 -8.84
CA ARG A 84 -1.66 -7.62 -7.61
C ARG A 84 -1.61 -8.59 -6.43
N VAL A 85 -2.50 -9.59 -6.40
CA VAL A 85 -2.51 -10.64 -5.37
C VAL A 85 -1.24 -11.48 -5.41
N ASP A 86 -0.72 -11.83 -6.60
CA ASP A 86 0.55 -12.56 -6.73
C ASP A 86 1.72 -11.74 -6.17
N ILE A 87 1.78 -10.46 -6.53
CA ILE A 87 2.81 -9.54 -6.03
C ILE A 87 2.71 -9.34 -4.52
N ALA A 88 1.52 -9.07 -3.99
CA ALA A 88 1.29 -8.93 -2.57
C ALA A 88 1.62 -10.22 -1.81
N THR A 89 1.33 -11.39 -2.37
CA THR A 89 1.71 -12.67 -1.76
C THR A 89 3.23 -12.76 -1.57
N LYS A 90 4.02 -12.39 -2.58
CA LYS A 90 5.49 -12.43 -2.47
C LYS A 90 6.07 -11.33 -1.61
N LEU A 91 5.49 -10.14 -1.62
CA LEU A 91 5.84 -9.08 -0.67
C LEU A 91 5.56 -9.49 0.78
N SER A 92 4.49 -10.27 1.03
CA SER A 92 4.16 -10.81 2.36
C SER A 92 5.21 -11.78 2.88
N GLU A 93 5.96 -12.42 1.97
CA GLU A 93 7.11 -13.29 2.28
C GLU A 93 8.43 -12.48 2.42
N ASN A 94 8.36 -11.15 2.50
CA ASN A 94 9.52 -10.26 2.44
C ASN A 94 10.39 -10.46 1.18
N LYS A 95 9.80 -10.72 0.01
CA LYS A 95 10.54 -10.82 -1.26
C LYS A 95 10.22 -9.66 -2.18
N LEU A 96 11.26 -9.05 -2.75
CA LEU A 96 11.09 -7.96 -3.71
C LEU A 96 10.83 -8.51 -5.12
N PRO A 97 9.91 -7.90 -5.88
CA PRO A 97 9.79 -8.17 -7.30
C PRO A 97 11.05 -7.72 -8.06
N GLU A 98 11.58 -8.61 -8.88
CA GLU A 98 12.76 -8.42 -9.72
C GLU A 98 12.39 -8.73 -11.18
N PRO A 99 11.84 -7.75 -11.92
CA PRO A 99 11.44 -7.97 -13.30
C PRO A 99 12.64 -8.25 -14.19
N ASP A 100 12.54 -9.30 -14.99
CA ASP A 100 13.55 -9.69 -15.96
C ASP A 100 13.05 -9.36 -17.37
N ALA A 101 13.61 -8.29 -17.94
CA ALA A 101 13.29 -7.84 -19.27
C ALA A 101 13.73 -8.84 -20.37
N ALA A 102 14.73 -9.68 -20.11
CA ALA A 102 15.23 -10.64 -21.09
C ALA A 102 14.29 -11.85 -21.21
N SER A 103 13.79 -12.37 -20.09
CA SER A 103 12.81 -13.45 -20.09
C SER A 103 11.36 -12.97 -20.24
N GLY A 104 11.09 -11.69 -20.02
CA GLY A 104 9.73 -11.14 -20.01
C GLY A 104 8.90 -11.66 -18.83
N THR A 105 9.56 -11.98 -17.70
CA THR A 105 8.91 -12.54 -16.51
C THR A 105 9.27 -11.75 -15.25
N ILE A 106 8.43 -11.88 -14.22
CA ILE A 106 8.70 -11.33 -12.90
C ILE A 106 9.35 -12.40 -12.01
N ASN A 107 10.60 -12.16 -11.59
CA ASN A 107 11.27 -12.96 -10.59
C ASN A 107 11.11 -12.32 -9.21
N PHE A 108 11.57 -13.03 -8.17
CA PHE A 108 11.55 -12.53 -6.81
C PHE A 108 12.90 -12.75 -6.14
N GLY A 109 13.39 -11.70 -5.51
CA GLY A 109 14.65 -11.72 -4.78
C GLY A 109 14.64 -12.70 -3.61
N PRO A 110 15.82 -13.04 -3.07
CA PRO A 110 15.94 -13.96 -1.95
C PRO A 110 15.34 -13.40 -0.66
N ASP A 111 15.05 -14.32 0.28
CA ASP A 111 14.88 -13.97 1.69
C ASP A 111 16.27 -13.73 2.29
N ASP A 112 16.65 -12.45 2.35
CA ASP A 112 17.91 -11.95 2.89
C ASP A 112 17.77 -11.48 4.36
N GLY A 113 16.66 -11.82 5.02
CA GLY A 113 16.36 -11.44 6.40
C GLY A 113 15.94 -9.98 6.60
N ARG A 114 15.90 -9.16 5.54
CA ARG A 114 15.41 -7.76 5.61
C ARG A 114 13.90 -7.68 5.43
N ILE A 115 13.30 -6.70 6.09
CA ILE A 115 11.86 -6.41 6.02
C ILE A 115 11.58 -5.61 4.75
N VAL A 116 10.52 -5.96 4.04
CA VAL A 116 10.06 -5.17 2.90
C VAL A 116 9.23 -3.99 3.39
N PHE A 117 9.64 -2.78 3.01
CA PHE A 117 8.85 -1.57 3.11
C PHE A 117 8.25 -1.25 1.74
N ILE A 118 6.92 -1.25 1.66
CA ILE A 118 6.18 -0.94 0.45
C ILE A 118 5.67 0.49 0.56
N LYS A 119 5.88 1.30 -0.47
CA LYS A 119 5.11 2.52 -0.66
C LYS A 119 4.17 2.27 -1.83
N ASP A 120 2.88 2.49 -1.67
CA ASP A 120 1.96 2.46 -2.82
C ASP A 120 0.85 3.51 -2.66
N MET A 121 0.19 3.86 -3.76
CA MET A 121 -0.97 4.72 -3.69
C MET A 121 -2.23 3.89 -3.41
N ALA A 122 -3.11 4.39 -2.54
CA ALA A 122 -4.23 3.61 -2.00
C ALA A 122 -5.16 3.05 -3.08
N GLN A 123 -5.38 3.81 -4.17
CA GLN A 123 -6.24 3.39 -5.28
C GLN A 123 -5.77 2.11 -5.95
N TYR A 124 -4.45 1.85 -5.97
CA TYR A 124 -3.90 0.68 -6.65
C TYR A 124 -4.13 -0.62 -5.87
N GLY A 125 -4.61 -0.53 -4.62
CA GLY A 125 -5.12 -1.69 -3.89
C GLY A 125 -6.59 -2.00 -4.15
N LEU A 126 -7.37 -1.05 -4.69
CA LEU A 126 -8.82 -1.18 -4.78
C LEU A 126 -9.27 -2.11 -5.91
N ARG A 127 -10.44 -2.73 -5.73
CA ARG A 127 -11.14 -3.40 -6.84
C ARG A 127 -11.63 -2.38 -7.86
N SER A 128 -11.71 -2.79 -9.12
CA SER A 128 -12.09 -1.90 -10.23
C SER A 128 -13.52 -1.37 -10.09
N ASP A 129 -14.46 -2.16 -9.55
CA ASP A 129 -15.85 -1.73 -9.30
C ASP A 129 -15.93 -0.65 -8.22
N VAL A 130 -15.18 -0.81 -7.13
CA VAL A 130 -15.10 0.18 -6.04
C VAL A 130 -14.46 1.47 -6.53
N PHE A 131 -13.35 1.37 -7.26
CA PHE A 131 -12.65 2.52 -7.82
C PHE A 131 -13.53 3.33 -8.79
N LYS A 132 -14.24 2.66 -9.72
CA LYS A 132 -15.16 3.33 -10.66
C LYS A 132 -16.30 4.03 -9.94
N ARG A 133 -16.92 3.36 -8.96
CA ARG A 133 -18.01 3.95 -8.16
C ARG A 133 -17.56 5.23 -7.43
N LEU A 134 -16.39 5.22 -6.79
CA LEU A 134 -15.87 6.39 -6.07
C LEU A 134 -15.66 7.60 -7.00
N ARG A 135 -15.24 7.36 -8.24
CA ARG A 135 -15.07 8.41 -9.24
C ARG A 135 -16.40 8.95 -9.74
N GLU A 136 -17.34 8.08 -10.08
CA GLU A 136 -18.69 8.49 -10.50
C GLU A 136 -19.41 9.33 -9.42
N LEU A 137 -19.19 9.01 -8.15
CA LEU A 137 -19.78 9.74 -7.02
C LEU A 137 -19.31 11.20 -6.90
N LYS A 138 -18.12 11.56 -7.40
CA LYS A 138 -17.52 12.89 -7.17
C LYS A 138 -16.95 13.61 -8.38
N THR A 139 -17.07 13.06 -9.60
CA THR A 139 -16.92 13.86 -10.84
C THR A 139 -18.07 14.84 -11.02
N ARG A 140 -19.18 14.66 -10.30
CA ARG A 140 -20.13 15.75 -10.02
C ARG A 140 -19.62 16.52 -8.82
N MET A 141 -19.18 17.77 -9.03
CA MET A 141 -19.62 18.95 -8.27
C MET A 141 -18.66 20.13 -8.47
N ALA A 142 -18.89 20.88 -9.57
CA ALA A 142 -19.08 22.32 -9.41
C ALA A 142 -20.57 22.53 -9.12
N SER A 143 -20.89 23.40 -8.16
CA SER A 143 -22.24 23.62 -7.61
C SER A 143 -23.34 23.81 -8.67
N GLY A 144 -24.50 23.16 -8.47
CA GLY A 144 -25.78 23.66 -9.00
C GLY A 144 -26.62 22.75 -9.90
N VAL A 145 -26.57 21.41 -9.80
CA VAL A 145 -27.53 20.56 -10.55
C VAL A 145 -28.04 19.36 -9.73
N ASP A 146 -29.37 19.35 -9.64
CA ASP A 146 -30.41 18.41 -9.21
C ASP A 146 -30.08 17.01 -8.64
N ASP A 147 -30.82 16.68 -7.59
CA ASP A 147 -30.73 15.54 -6.68
C ASP A 147 -31.27 14.23 -7.29
N GLY A 148 -30.77 13.85 -8.48
CA GLY A 148 -31.11 12.58 -9.11
C GLY A 148 -30.52 11.39 -8.34
N GLU A 149 -31.42 10.54 -7.81
CA GLU A 149 -31.23 9.33 -6.99
C GLU A 149 -29.90 9.19 -6.24
N ALA A 150 -29.99 9.32 -4.91
CA ALA A 150 -28.89 9.12 -3.99
C ALA A 150 -28.27 7.73 -4.19
N ILE A 151 -27.08 7.68 -4.78
CA ILE A 151 -26.20 6.54 -4.64
C ILE A 151 -25.68 6.59 -3.20
N ASP A 152 -25.93 5.53 -2.42
CA ASP A 152 -25.43 5.43 -1.05
C ASP A 152 -23.93 5.76 -1.02
N ASP A 153 -23.55 6.77 -0.22
CA ASP A 153 -22.15 7.15 -0.06
C ASP A 153 -21.39 5.93 0.49
N PRO A 154 -20.42 5.34 -0.24
CA PRO A 154 -19.64 4.20 0.22
C PRO A 154 -18.78 4.54 1.45
N LEU A 155 -18.72 5.81 1.86
CA LEU A 155 -18.11 6.27 3.12
C LEU A 155 -19.08 6.32 4.30
N SER A 156 -20.37 6.06 4.11
CA SER A 156 -21.42 6.19 5.14
C SER A 156 -21.74 4.88 5.88
N THR A 157 -21.31 3.73 5.36
CA THR A 157 -21.57 2.40 5.93
C THR A 157 -20.30 1.78 6.53
N THR A 158 -20.46 0.69 7.28
CA THR A 158 -19.32 -0.15 7.72
C THR A 158 -18.60 -0.68 6.48
N PRO A 159 -17.30 -0.42 6.30
CA PRO A 159 -16.62 -0.82 5.08
C PRO A 159 -16.47 -2.35 4.97
N GLU A 160 -17.04 -2.93 3.93
CA GLU A 160 -16.60 -4.22 3.37
C GLU A 160 -15.19 -4.05 2.80
N ASN A 161 -14.46 -5.16 2.57
CA ASN A 161 -13.14 -5.11 1.97
C ASN A 161 -13.19 -4.43 0.60
N PRO A 162 -12.57 -3.25 0.42
CA PRO A 162 -12.64 -2.51 -0.85
C PRO A 162 -11.54 -2.93 -1.82
N THR A 163 -10.66 -3.85 -1.41
CA THR A 163 -9.43 -4.21 -2.12
C THR A 163 -9.59 -5.48 -2.94
N VAL A 164 -8.66 -5.70 -3.88
CA VAL A 164 -8.50 -7.01 -4.54
C VAL A 164 -7.87 -8.08 -3.65
N PHE A 165 -7.30 -7.68 -2.51
CA PHE A 165 -6.57 -8.58 -1.63
C PHE A 165 -7.52 -9.24 -0.63
N PRO A 166 -7.44 -10.56 -0.42
CA PRO A 166 -8.18 -11.20 0.67
C PRO A 166 -7.68 -10.68 2.03
N VAL A 167 -8.57 -10.62 3.01
CA VAL A 167 -8.24 -10.11 4.36
C VAL A 167 -7.10 -10.89 5.02
N SER A 168 -7.04 -12.20 4.82
CA SER A 168 -5.93 -13.04 5.33
C SER A 168 -4.57 -12.64 4.75
N LEU A 169 -4.52 -12.16 3.50
CA LEU A 169 -3.29 -11.63 2.91
C LEU A 169 -2.97 -10.23 3.45
N LEU A 170 -3.97 -9.34 3.55
CA LEU A 170 -3.78 -7.99 4.11
C LEU A 170 -3.22 -8.06 5.55
N ARG A 171 -3.73 -8.98 6.37
CA ARG A 171 -3.27 -9.19 7.75
C ARG A 171 -1.83 -9.71 7.86
N LYS A 172 -1.18 -10.10 6.76
CA LYS A 172 0.27 -10.39 6.73
C LYS A 172 1.14 -9.12 6.67
N PHE A 173 0.53 -7.94 6.54
CA PHE A 173 1.21 -6.64 6.51
C PHE A 173 0.89 -5.77 7.73
N ASN A 174 1.75 -4.78 7.98
CA ASN A 174 1.45 -3.61 8.78
C ASN A 174 1.04 -2.47 7.84
N HIS A 175 -0.21 -2.00 7.91
CA HIS A 175 -0.68 -0.90 7.07
C HIS A 175 -0.54 0.45 7.77
N THR A 176 -0.03 1.42 7.05
CA THR A 176 0.26 2.79 7.51
C THR A 176 -0.13 3.78 6.41
N PHE A 177 -0.32 5.04 6.77
CA PHE A 177 -0.87 6.05 5.87
C PHE A 177 -0.07 7.34 5.91
N LEU A 178 0.04 8.02 4.77
CA LEU A 178 0.61 9.36 4.67
C LEU A 178 -0.39 10.30 3.99
N ILE A 179 -0.74 11.38 4.68
CA ILE A 179 -1.64 12.41 4.18
C ILE A 179 -0.92 13.75 4.07
N ARG A 180 -1.48 14.62 3.25
CA ARG A 180 -1.09 16.03 3.14
C ARG A 180 -2.34 16.86 3.02
N GLU A 181 -2.28 18.11 3.45
CA GLU A 181 -3.37 19.08 3.32
C GLU A 181 -3.81 19.26 1.84
N PRO A 182 -5.12 19.17 1.55
CA PRO A 182 -5.64 19.32 0.18
C PRO A 182 -5.26 20.64 -0.48
N GLU A 183 -5.23 21.74 0.28
CA GLU A 183 -4.85 23.08 -0.20
C GLU A 183 -3.44 23.13 -0.80
N ARG A 184 -2.56 22.22 -0.40
CA ARG A 184 -1.21 22.09 -0.96
C ARG A 184 -1.10 20.99 -2.00
N ALA A 185 -1.76 19.84 -1.76
CA ALA A 185 -1.63 18.68 -2.62
C ALA A 185 -2.37 18.85 -3.96
N ILE A 186 -3.60 19.38 -3.94
CA ILE A 186 -4.47 19.49 -5.13
C ILE A 186 -3.87 20.46 -6.16
N PRO A 187 -3.51 21.71 -5.82
CA PRO A 187 -2.91 22.61 -6.82
C PRO A 187 -1.60 22.07 -7.38
N SER A 188 -0.78 21.44 -6.51
CA SER A 188 0.46 20.80 -6.96
C SER A 188 0.22 19.61 -7.89
N PHE A 189 -0.88 18.88 -7.71
CA PHE A 189 -1.25 17.76 -8.55
C PHE A 189 -1.77 18.24 -9.91
N ILE A 190 -2.69 19.20 -9.91
CA ILE A 190 -3.24 19.79 -11.14
C ILE A 190 -2.11 20.32 -12.01
N LYS A 191 -1.16 21.07 -11.43
CA LYS A 191 0.01 21.57 -12.14
C LYS A 191 0.83 20.43 -12.76
N SER A 192 1.13 19.38 -11.99
CA SER A 192 1.88 18.21 -12.47
C SER A 192 1.16 17.45 -13.59
N MET A 193 -0.17 17.37 -13.51
CA MET A 193 -1.00 16.75 -14.55
C MET A 193 -1.03 17.58 -15.82
N GLN A 194 -1.17 18.90 -15.71
CA GLN A 194 -1.11 19.81 -16.85
C GLN A 194 0.23 19.71 -17.58
N GLU A 195 1.35 19.74 -16.84
CA GLU A 195 2.69 19.55 -17.42
C GLU A 195 2.82 18.18 -18.14
N THR A 196 2.20 17.14 -17.59
CA THR A 196 2.20 15.79 -18.20
C THR A 196 1.35 15.75 -19.48
N LEU A 197 0.19 16.41 -19.48
CA LEU A 197 -0.70 16.49 -20.63
C LEU A 197 -0.11 17.34 -21.76
N GLU A 198 0.56 18.44 -21.43
CA GLU A 198 1.30 19.26 -22.40
C GLU A 198 2.45 18.49 -23.06
N ALA A 199 3.05 17.55 -22.34
CA ALA A 199 4.11 16.68 -22.86
C ALA A 199 3.57 15.42 -23.58
N ALA A 200 2.28 15.13 -23.46
CA ALA A 200 1.67 13.95 -24.06
C ALA A 200 1.43 14.13 -25.57
N ALA A 201 1.09 13.02 -26.25
CA ALA A 201 0.78 13.06 -27.67
C ALA A 201 -0.40 14.01 -27.96
N PRO A 202 -0.39 14.75 -29.09
CA PRO A 202 -1.49 15.64 -29.45
C PRO A 202 -2.84 14.91 -29.45
N GLY A 203 -3.83 15.48 -28.76
CA GLY A 203 -5.16 14.89 -28.58
C GLY A 203 -5.32 14.01 -27.32
N THR A 204 -4.29 13.95 -26.47
CA THR A 204 -4.43 13.33 -25.14
C THR A 204 -5.29 14.24 -24.24
N GLU A 205 -6.51 13.82 -23.97
CA GLU A 205 -7.41 14.50 -23.03
C GLU A 205 -7.63 13.63 -21.79
N VAL A 206 -7.77 14.27 -20.63
CA VAL A 206 -8.23 13.61 -19.40
C VAL A 206 -9.68 14.00 -19.17
N GLU A 207 -10.52 13.01 -19.01
CA GLU A 207 -11.93 13.20 -18.75
C GLU A 207 -12.17 13.67 -17.30
N GLY A 208 -13.04 14.67 -17.13
CA GLY A 208 -13.48 15.14 -15.81
C GLY A 208 -12.54 16.11 -15.09
N ASP A 209 -12.83 16.39 -13.82
CA ASP A 209 -12.04 17.29 -12.98
C ASP A 209 -10.73 16.60 -12.52
N LEU A 210 -9.59 17.18 -12.91
CA LEU A 210 -8.26 16.74 -12.49
C LEU A 210 -8.10 16.67 -10.97
N SER A 211 -8.82 17.48 -10.20
CA SER A 211 -8.75 17.46 -8.74
C SER A 211 -9.18 16.10 -8.17
N GLY A 212 -10.13 15.42 -8.81
CA GLY A 212 -10.58 14.07 -8.44
C GLY A 212 -9.49 13.01 -8.59
N TYR A 213 -8.47 13.27 -9.41
CA TYR A 213 -7.36 12.35 -9.62
C TYR A 213 -6.29 12.39 -8.50
N ILE A 214 -6.50 13.19 -7.44
CA ILE A 214 -5.61 13.26 -6.26
C ILE A 214 -5.70 12.02 -5.35
N MET A 215 -6.80 11.26 -5.44
CA MET A 215 -7.05 9.97 -4.75
C MET A 215 -7.32 10.02 -3.24
N TYR A 216 -7.85 11.14 -2.72
CA TYR A 216 -8.18 11.24 -1.28
C TYR A 216 -9.31 10.29 -0.84
N LEU A 217 -10.30 10.05 -1.70
CA LEU A 217 -11.46 9.24 -1.33
C LEU A 217 -11.08 7.78 -1.19
N GLU A 218 -10.26 7.29 -2.12
CA GLU A 218 -9.70 5.96 -2.15
C GLU A 218 -8.85 5.71 -0.91
N GLN A 219 -7.96 6.66 -0.58
CA GLN A 219 -7.17 6.56 0.64
C GLN A 219 -8.04 6.61 1.90
N ARG A 220 -9.06 7.47 1.94
CA ARG A 220 -9.97 7.57 3.08
C ARG A 220 -10.81 6.30 3.26
N LEU A 221 -11.33 5.73 2.18
CA LEU A 221 -12.07 4.46 2.21
C LEU A 221 -11.17 3.35 2.75
N LEU A 222 -9.95 3.25 2.22
CA LEU A 222 -8.98 2.24 2.64
C LEU A 222 -8.57 2.42 4.10
N TYR A 223 -8.33 3.65 4.55
CA TYR A 223 -8.04 3.95 5.96
C TYR A 223 -9.19 3.52 6.87
N ARG A 224 -10.44 3.87 6.51
CA ARG A 224 -11.62 3.46 7.28
C ARG A 224 -11.76 1.96 7.35
N PHE A 225 -11.50 1.24 6.26
CA PHE A 225 -11.55 -0.21 6.24
C PHE A 225 -10.59 -0.83 7.28
N PHE A 226 -9.38 -0.30 7.42
CA PHE A 226 -8.46 -0.81 8.44
C PHE A 226 -8.76 -0.30 9.85
N ALA A 227 -9.25 0.94 10.00
CA ALA A 227 -9.43 1.62 11.28
C ALA A 227 -10.77 1.33 11.98
N ASP A 228 -11.83 1.02 11.23
CA ASP A 228 -13.15 0.78 11.80
C ASP A 228 -13.19 -0.60 12.49
N PRO A 229 -13.41 -0.68 13.82
CA PRO A 229 -13.43 -1.96 14.53
C PRO A 229 -14.51 -2.94 14.06
N LYS A 230 -15.52 -2.45 13.32
CA LYS A 230 -16.60 -3.26 12.75
C LYS A 230 -16.34 -3.70 11.32
N SER A 231 -15.27 -3.23 10.69
CA SER A 231 -14.95 -3.61 9.31
C SER A 231 -14.68 -5.11 9.19
N GLU A 232 -14.80 -5.62 7.97
CA GLU A 232 -14.43 -7.00 7.66
C GLU A 232 -12.96 -7.30 8.03
N PHE A 233 -12.05 -6.32 7.89
CA PHE A 233 -10.64 -6.45 8.31
C PHE A 233 -10.48 -6.77 9.80
N ASN A 234 -11.31 -6.18 10.66
CA ASN A 234 -11.20 -6.31 12.11
C ASN A 234 -12.10 -7.41 12.69
N THR A 235 -13.14 -7.82 11.96
CA THR A 235 -14.16 -8.76 12.46
C THR A 235 -14.07 -10.16 11.89
N LEU A 236 -13.46 -10.37 10.71
CA LEU A 236 -13.31 -11.72 10.16
C LEU A 236 -12.50 -12.62 11.09
N PRO A 237 -12.90 -13.89 11.30
CA PRO A 237 -12.08 -14.85 12.04
C PRO A 237 -10.68 -14.97 11.44
N TYR A 238 -9.69 -15.14 12.30
CA TYR A 238 -8.32 -15.45 11.87
C TYR A 238 -8.25 -16.92 11.46
N ASP A 239 -7.59 -17.20 10.34
CA ASP A 239 -7.44 -18.57 9.82
C ASP A 239 -6.24 -19.30 10.44
N GLY A 240 -5.43 -18.58 11.21
CA GLY A 240 -4.28 -19.11 11.96
C GLY A 240 -2.96 -19.07 11.18
N GLU A 241 -2.98 -18.86 9.86
CA GLU A 241 -1.75 -18.57 9.10
C GLU A 241 -1.15 -17.22 9.50
N GLU A 242 -1.98 -16.29 9.97
CA GLU A 242 -1.56 -14.95 10.37
C GLU A 242 -0.94 -14.92 11.78
N ALA A 243 -1.10 -15.99 12.57
CA ALA A 243 -0.64 -16.06 13.97
C ALA A 243 0.89 -15.94 14.14
N GLY A 244 1.65 -16.08 13.05
CA GLY A 244 3.09 -15.89 13.02
C GLY A 244 3.56 -14.44 12.93
N TYR A 245 2.65 -13.47 12.89
CA TYR A 245 2.97 -12.06 12.64
C TYR A 245 2.42 -11.12 13.73
N VAL A 246 3.06 -9.96 13.91
CA VAL A 246 2.68 -8.92 14.90
C VAL A 246 1.28 -8.37 14.57
N GLN A 247 0.41 -8.10 15.56
CA GLN A 247 -0.90 -7.51 15.26
C GLN A 247 -0.76 -6.05 14.80
N GLN A 248 -1.57 -5.65 13.82
CA GLN A 248 -1.55 -4.29 13.31
C GLN A 248 -1.98 -3.28 14.40
N PRO A 249 -1.27 -2.15 14.58
CA PRO A 249 -1.74 -1.07 15.46
C PRO A 249 -3.12 -0.55 15.04
N GLN A 250 -3.98 -0.26 16.03
CA GLN A 250 -5.33 0.27 15.82
C GLN A 250 -5.53 1.60 16.56
N PRO A 251 -5.92 2.69 15.86
CA PRO A 251 -6.06 2.78 14.41
C PRO A 251 -4.70 2.65 13.70
N PRO A 252 -4.69 2.36 12.37
CA PRO A 252 -3.46 2.28 11.60
C PRO A 252 -2.64 3.58 11.72
N PRO A 253 -1.30 3.50 11.77
CA PRO A 253 -0.45 4.68 11.86
C PRO A 253 -0.69 5.64 10.69
N LEU A 254 -0.77 6.92 11.01
CA LEU A 254 -1.06 8.00 10.05
C LEU A 254 -0.03 9.12 10.23
N ILE A 255 0.69 9.43 9.16
CA ILE A 255 1.68 10.50 9.11
C ILE A 255 1.05 11.71 8.42
N ASP A 256 1.15 12.88 9.03
CA ASP A 256 0.89 14.16 8.37
C ASP A 256 2.19 14.68 7.71
N ALA A 257 2.14 14.94 6.41
CA ALA A 257 3.25 15.50 5.66
C ALA A 257 3.70 16.87 6.19
N SER A 258 2.80 17.67 6.78
CA SER A 258 3.16 18.95 7.39
C SER A 258 4.07 18.77 8.60
N ASP A 259 3.78 17.80 9.46
CA ASP A 259 4.63 17.47 10.61
C ASP A 259 5.95 16.83 10.16
N LEU A 260 5.89 15.92 9.18
CA LEU A 260 7.06 15.28 8.59
C LEU A 260 8.04 16.31 8.02
N LEU A 261 7.54 17.33 7.33
CA LEU A 261 8.39 18.39 6.75
C LEU A 261 8.92 19.36 7.80
N LYS A 262 8.20 19.56 8.90
CA LYS A 262 8.59 20.47 9.98
C LYS A 262 9.68 19.88 10.88
N ASP A 263 9.55 18.61 11.27
CA ASP A 263 10.52 17.90 12.10
C ASP A 263 10.64 16.43 11.66
N PRO A 264 11.36 16.17 10.54
CA PRO A 264 11.45 14.83 9.97
C PRO A 264 12.08 13.82 10.91
N THR A 265 13.06 14.23 11.72
CA THR A 265 13.74 13.32 12.65
C THR A 265 12.79 12.83 13.73
N SER A 266 12.02 13.74 14.34
CA SER A 266 11.06 13.37 15.39
C SER A 266 9.94 12.47 14.84
N VAL A 267 9.37 12.84 13.69
CA VAL A 267 8.30 12.05 13.06
C VAL A 267 8.79 10.65 12.65
N MET A 268 9.98 10.54 12.06
CA MET A 268 10.52 9.24 11.65
C MET A 268 10.90 8.35 12.84
N LYS A 269 11.36 8.92 13.96
CA LYS A 269 11.56 8.16 15.21
C LYS A 269 10.25 7.56 15.74
N GLN A 270 9.20 8.38 15.82
CA GLN A 270 7.87 7.93 16.24
C GLN A 270 7.32 6.88 15.28
N TYR A 271 7.51 7.09 13.98
CA TYR A 271 7.04 6.15 12.97
C TYR A 271 7.73 4.79 13.09
N CYS A 272 9.05 4.76 13.21
CA CYS A 272 9.87 3.58 13.48
C CYS A 272 9.39 2.80 14.73
N GLU A 273 9.16 3.50 15.84
CA GLU A 273 8.64 2.90 17.08
C GLU A 273 7.28 2.22 16.86
N VAL A 274 6.35 2.89 16.18
CA VAL A 274 4.99 2.37 15.98
C VAL A 274 4.93 1.17 15.02
N ILE A 275 5.85 1.10 14.04
CA ILE A 275 5.93 -0.04 13.10
C ILE A 275 6.88 -1.16 13.58
N ASP A 276 7.40 -1.05 14.81
CA ASP A 276 8.34 -2.00 15.42
C ASP A 276 9.64 -2.20 14.61
N ILE A 277 10.19 -1.09 14.12
CA ILE A 277 11.48 -1.05 13.43
C ILE A 277 12.38 -0.03 14.15
N PRO A 278 13.59 -0.41 14.62
CA PRO A 278 14.48 0.53 15.28
C PRO A 278 14.76 1.76 14.42
N PHE A 279 14.84 2.95 15.01
CA PHE A 279 15.29 4.13 14.28
C PHE A 279 16.80 4.04 14.00
N ASP A 280 17.20 4.19 12.74
CA ASP A 280 18.59 4.31 12.35
C ASP A 280 18.90 5.74 11.88
N PRO A 281 19.91 6.44 12.44
CA PRO A 281 20.26 7.81 12.03
C PRO A 281 20.60 7.97 10.54
N THR A 282 21.06 6.91 9.86
CA THR A 282 21.35 6.93 8.41
C THR A 282 20.13 7.24 7.58
N MET A 283 18.92 6.94 8.09
CA MET A 283 17.65 7.31 7.47
C MET A 283 17.54 8.80 7.17
N MET A 284 18.20 9.68 7.93
CA MET A 284 18.06 11.13 7.79
C MET A 284 19.06 11.76 6.82
N SER A 285 19.91 10.95 6.17
CA SER A 285 20.97 11.43 5.30
C SER A 285 21.03 10.60 4.02
N TRP A 286 20.86 11.26 2.88
CA TRP A 286 20.99 10.64 1.56
C TRP A 286 21.58 11.63 0.56
N SER A 287 22.24 11.13 -0.49
CA SER A 287 22.73 11.98 -1.58
C SER A 287 21.55 12.62 -2.33
N ASN A 288 21.75 13.82 -2.89
CA ASN A 288 20.74 14.49 -3.72
C ASN A 288 20.54 13.86 -5.09
N GLU A 289 21.25 12.76 -5.39
CA GLU A 289 20.99 11.98 -6.58
C GLU A 289 19.52 11.58 -6.60
N LYS A 290 18.90 11.66 -7.79
CA LYS A 290 17.56 11.11 -7.95
C LYS A 290 17.66 9.64 -7.52
N PRO A 291 16.78 9.16 -6.62
CA PRO A 291 16.76 7.73 -6.32
C PRO A 291 16.71 6.97 -7.65
N LEU A 292 17.42 5.86 -7.74
CA LEU A 292 17.18 4.83 -8.75
C LEU A 292 15.79 4.25 -8.46
N TYR A 293 14.75 5.06 -8.65
CA TYR A 293 13.43 4.54 -8.95
C TYR A 293 13.65 3.79 -10.25
N VAL A 294 13.51 2.47 -10.20
CA VAL A 294 13.14 1.79 -11.42
C VAL A 294 11.69 2.16 -11.66
N TYR A 295 11.48 3.37 -12.21
CA TYR A 295 10.36 3.60 -13.08
C TYR A 295 10.60 2.60 -14.22
N PHE A 296 9.98 1.42 -14.15
CA PHE A 296 9.75 0.65 -15.36
C PHE A 296 8.64 1.36 -16.13
N THR A 297 8.88 2.61 -16.53
CA THR A 297 8.20 3.20 -17.68
C THR A 297 8.70 2.40 -18.89
N ALA A 298 8.07 1.26 -19.13
CA ALA A 298 7.80 0.86 -20.49
C ALA A 298 6.76 1.89 -20.97
N VAL A 299 6.97 2.78 -21.93
CA VAL A 299 7.93 2.93 -23.04
C VAL A 299 7.91 4.44 -23.41
N PRO A 300 8.89 4.99 -24.17
CA PRO A 300 8.82 6.31 -24.83
C PRO A 300 7.49 6.63 -25.55
#